data_AF-A0A2S9IUE7-F1
#
_entry.id   AF-A0A2S9IUE7-F1
#
_cell.length_a   1.000
_cell.length_b   1.000
_cell.length_c   1.000
_cell.angle_alpha   90.00
_cell.angle_beta   90.00
_cell.angle_gamma   90.00
#
_symmetry.space_group_name_H-M   'P 1'
#
loop_
_entity.id
_entity.type
_entity.pdbx_description
1 polymer ?
#
loop_
_entity_poly.entity_id
_entity_poly.type
_entity_poly.pdbx_seq_one_letter_code
_entity_poly.pdbx_strand_id
1 'polypeptide(L)'
;MNAYFIKRDKMKYIALISVSFMLFSCQGSARKEASTDSSSSLPPIGGAKDKHGCLIAAGYTWSKIKDECIRPWEGTITMNITDTSTNFETAAFVLMDLTKQKAELFIHEEDESVLLDSVTPHLYANEQYRLIEENHCWSLVHQEETLYEEKK
;
A
#
# COMPACT_ATOMS: atom_id res chain seq x y z
N MET A 1 44.31 33.91 -18.27
CA MET A 1 43.51 34.91 -18.98
C MET A 1 42.33 34.21 -19.66
N ASN A 2 41.10 34.60 -19.28
CA ASN A 2 39.79 34.47 -19.97
C ASN A 2 39.25 33.06 -20.29
N ALA A 3 37.96 32.75 -20.19
CA ALA A 3 36.77 33.40 -19.63
C ALA A 3 35.63 32.35 -19.62
N TYR A 4 34.54 32.69 -18.93
CA TYR A 4 33.37 31.93 -18.51
C TYR A 4 32.38 31.49 -19.63
N PHE A 5 31.70 30.33 -19.40
CA PHE A 5 30.24 30.02 -19.42
C PHE A 5 29.29 30.54 -20.55
N ILE A 6 28.15 29.82 -20.76
CA ILE A 6 26.86 30.17 -21.47
C ILE A 6 26.72 29.59 -22.91
N LYS A 7 25.63 29.00 -23.45
CA LYS A 7 24.26 28.62 -23.04
C LYS A 7 23.72 27.54 -24.01
N ARG A 8 22.79 26.70 -23.51
CA ARG A 8 21.74 25.98 -24.24
C ARG A 8 20.61 26.97 -24.57
N ASP A 9 20.14 27.03 -25.83
CA ASP A 9 18.75 27.35 -26.23
C ASP A 9 18.57 27.71 -27.73
N LYS A 10 17.43 27.27 -28.29
CA LYS A 10 16.70 27.78 -29.48
C LYS A 10 17.16 27.30 -30.87
N MET A 11 16.58 26.18 -31.33
CA MET A 11 16.15 26.08 -32.73
C MET A 11 14.67 26.42 -32.84
N LYS A 12 14.46 27.61 -33.37
CA LYS A 12 13.21 28.31 -33.63
C LYS A 12 12.81 28.04 -35.09
N TYR A 13 11.60 27.52 -35.28
CA TYR A 13 10.67 27.84 -36.38
C TYR A 13 11.10 27.61 -37.85
N ILE A 14 10.56 26.52 -38.42
CA ILE A 14 10.04 26.45 -39.80
C ILE A 14 8.69 25.71 -39.66
N ALA A 15 7.57 26.32 -39.27
CA ALA A 15 6.70 27.27 -39.97
C ALA A 15 6.05 26.73 -41.27
N LEU A 16 4.70 26.67 -41.23
CA LEU A 16 3.70 26.77 -42.31
C LEU A 16 3.22 25.46 -42.96
N ILE A 17 1.95 25.17 -43.32
CA ILE A 17 0.58 25.75 -43.21
C ILE A 17 -0.34 24.62 -43.77
N SER A 18 -1.52 24.34 -43.18
CA SER A 18 -2.80 24.28 -43.94
C SER A 18 -3.99 23.92 -43.06
N VAL A 19 -4.95 24.84 -43.11
CA VAL A 19 -6.19 25.02 -42.36
C VAL A 19 -7.33 24.17 -42.96
N SER A 20 -8.38 23.98 -42.15
CA SER A 20 -9.75 23.52 -42.47
C SER A 20 -9.96 22.00 -42.37
N PHE A 21 -11.04 21.48 -41.78
CA PHE A 21 -12.42 21.94 -41.86
C PHE A 21 -13.21 21.49 -40.61
N MET A 22 -13.94 22.41 -39.97
CA MET A 22 -15.09 22.08 -39.11
C MET A 22 -16.30 21.73 -39.99
N LEU A 23 -17.00 20.62 -39.70
CA LEU A 23 -18.44 20.35 -39.91
C LEU A 23 -18.82 19.27 -38.87
N PHE A 24 -19.45 19.56 -37.73
CA PHE A 24 -20.87 19.84 -37.46
C PHE A 24 -21.88 18.79 -37.97
N SER A 25 -22.78 18.40 -37.04
CA SER A 25 -24.09 17.73 -37.16
C SER A 25 -24.18 16.25 -36.75
N CYS A 26 -25.21 15.79 -36.01
CA CYS A 26 -26.26 16.43 -35.21
C CYS A 26 -26.97 15.37 -34.31
N GLN A 27 -27.43 15.85 -33.16
CA GLN A 27 -28.43 15.42 -32.16
C GLN A 27 -29.49 14.33 -32.51
N GLY A 28 -29.82 13.46 -31.52
CA GLY A 28 -31.01 12.59 -31.57
C GLY A 28 -31.28 11.76 -30.30
N SER A 29 -32.03 12.34 -29.36
CA SER A 29 -32.86 11.79 -28.27
C SER A 29 -32.57 10.44 -27.57
N ALA A 30 -32.41 10.56 -26.25
CA ALA A 30 -33.09 9.77 -25.22
C ALA A 30 -33.22 8.25 -25.41
N ARG A 31 -32.40 7.51 -24.65
CA ARG A 31 -32.89 6.65 -23.56
C ARG A 31 -31.81 6.49 -22.50
N LYS A 32 -32.13 6.94 -21.29
CA LYS A 32 -31.65 6.25 -20.09
C LYS A 32 -32.28 4.86 -20.14
N GLU A 33 -31.53 3.86 -20.56
CA GLU A 33 -31.78 2.48 -20.10
C GLU A 33 -30.86 2.25 -18.91
N ALA A 34 -31.20 2.92 -17.81
CA ALA A 34 -31.12 2.23 -16.54
C ALA A 34 -32.23 1.19 -16.60
N SER A 35 -31.91 -0.02 -17.06
CA SER A 35 -32.69 -1.19 -16.75
C SER A 35 -32.59 -1.39 -15.24
N THR A 36 -33.45 -0.68 -14.52
CA THR A 36 -33.84 -1.02 -13.16
C THR A 36 -34.69 -2.28 -13.27
N ASP A 37 -34.01 -3.42 -13.41
CA ASP A 37 -34.58 -4.71 -13.05
C ASP A 37 -34.47 -4.81 -11.53
N SER A 38 -35.49 -4.27 -10.86
CA SER A 38 -35.67 -4.45 -9.42
C SER A 38 -36.17 -5.87 -9.14
N SER A 39 -35.24 -6.83 -9.06
CA SER A 39 -35.51 -8.09 -8.34
C SER A 39 -34.24 -8.77 -7.83
N SER A 40 -33.38 -8.02 -7.13
CA SER A 40 -32.84 -8.44 -5.82
C SER A 40 -32.33 -7.21 -5.09
N SER A 41 -33.01 -6.80 -4.02
CA SER A 41 -32.66 -5.61 -3.23
C SER A 41 -31.52 -5.89 -2.24
N LEU A 42 -30.58 -6.76 -2.60
CA LEU A 42 -29.41 -7.03 -1.78
C LEU A 42 -28.31 -6.04 -2.15
N PRO A 43 -27.62 -5.43 -1.17
CA PRO A 43 -26.44 -4.65 -1.45
C PRO A 43 -25.42 -5.54 -2.18
N PRO A 44 -24.62 -5.00 -3.11
CA PRO A 44 -23.59 -5.77 -3.78
C PRO A 44 -22.66 -6.39 -2.73
N ILE A 45 -22.41 -7.69 -2.86
CA ILE A 45 -21.44 -8.39 -2.02
C ILE A 45 -20.04 -8.05 -2.54
N GLY A 46 -19.23 -7.40 -1.70
CA GLY A 46 -17.89 -6.95 -2.05
C GLY A 46 -17.84 -5.53 -2.63
N GLY A 47 -16.64 -5.11 -3.06
CA GLY A 47 -16.39 -3.76 -3.57
C GLY A 47 -16.27 -2.68 -2.49
N ALA A 48 -16.47 -3.02 -1.21
CA ALA A 48 -16.18 -2.14 -0.09
C ALA A 48 -14.69 -1.75 -0.10
N LYS A 49 -14.44 -0.46 0.09
CA LYS A 49 -13.11 0.13 0.12
C LYS A 49 -12.88 0.85 1.45
N ASP A 50 -11.65 0.79 1.96
CA ASP A 50 -11.25 1.61 3.09
C ASP A 50 -11.03 3.10 2.69
N LYS A 51 -10.58 3.93 3.62
CA LYS A 51 -10.30 5.36 3.40
C LYS A 51 -9.18 5.61 2.37
N HIS A 52 -8.34 4.62 2.11
CA HIS A 52 -7.26 4.67 1.11
C HIS A 52 -7.69 4.09 -0.25
N GLY A 53 -8.90 3.53 -0.34
CA GLY A 53 -9.42 2.92 -1.56
C GLY A 53 -9.09 1.43 -1.69
N CYS A 54 -8.56 0.78 -0.66
CA CYS A 54 -8.18 -0.63 -0.67
C CYS A 54 -9.38 -1.55 -0.52
N LEU A 55 -9.44 -2.61 -1.33
CA LEU A 55 -10.54 -3.58 -1.35
C LEU A 55 -10.46 -4.52 -0.13
N ILE A 56 -11.19 -4.19 0.93
CA ILE A 56 -11.13 -4.88 2.23
C ILE A 56 -11.49 -6.37 2.10
N ALA A 57 -12.57 -6.68 1.36
CA ALA A 57 -13.03 -8.07 1.20
C ALA A 57 -12.05 -8.95 0.40
N ALA A 58 -11.12 -8.35 -0.35
CA ALA A 58 -10.04 -9.07 -1.04
C ALA A 58 -8.74 -9.10 -0.21
N GLY A 59 -8.80 -8.62 1.04
CA GLY A 59 -7.71 -8.49 2.01
C GLY A 59 -6.59 -7.55 1.59
N TYR A 60 -6.91 -6.55 0.76
CA TYR A 60 -6.01 -5.43 0.53
C TYR A 60 -6.06 -4.46 1.70
N THR A 61 -4.89 -3.98 2.11
CA THR A 61 -4.72 -2.92 3.10
C THR A 61 -3.69 -1.90 2.61
N TRP A 62 -3.75 -0.70 3.15
CA TRP A 62 -2.83 0.37 2.80
C TRP A 62 -1.44 0.15 3.40
N SER A 63 -0.40 0.20 2.57
CA SER A 63 0.99 0.23 3.04
C SER A 63 1.55 1.65 2.98
N LYS A 64 2.04 2.11 4.13
CA LYS A 64 2.74 3.40 4.30
C LYS A 64 4.14 3.35 3.66
N ILE A 65 4.78 2.19 3.60
CA ILE A 65 6.09 2.03 2.93
C ILE A 65 5.95 2.02 1.40
N LYS A 66 4.94 1.32 0.86
CA LYS A 66 4.75 1.17 -0.58
C LYS A 66 3.90 2.26 -1.21
N ASP A 67 3.14 3.00 -0.41
CA ASP A 67 2.16 4.00 -0.87
C ASP A 67 1.12 3.39 -1.81
N GLU A 68 0.72 2.15 -1.53
CA GLU A 68 -0.24 1.40 -2.34
C GLU A 68 -1.02 0.38 -1.50
N CYS A 69 -2.10 -0.13 -2.07
CA CYS A 69 -2.85 -1.23 -1.47
C CYS A 69 -2.12 -2.55 -1.74
N ILE A 70 -1.72 -3.25 -0.68
CA ILE A 70 -1.04 -4.54 -0.76
C ILE A 70 -1.83 -5.62 -0.05
N ARG A 71 -1.49 -6.88 -0.31
CA ARG A 71 -1.91 -8.02 0.50
C ARG A 71 -0.73 -8.39 1.40
N PRO A 72 -0.79 -8.15 2.72
CA PRO A 72 0.38 -8.26 3.59
C PRO A 72 1.03 -9.63 3.60
N TRP A 73 0.34 -10.71 3.25
CA TRP A 73 0.92 -12.06 3.19
C TRP A 73 1.73 -12.34 1.92
N GLU A 74 1.77 -11.43 0.94
CA GLU A 74 2.47 -11.62 -0.32
C GLU A 74 3.87 -11.02 -0.28
N GLY A 75 4.89 -11.87 -0.13
CA GLY A 75 6.29 -11.44 -0.20
C GLY A 75 6.79 -10.70 1.04
N THR A 76 6.19 -10.96 2.20
CA THR A 76 6.60 -10.42 3.51
C THR A 76 7.02 -11.55 4.46
N ILE A 77 7.53 -11.17 5.63
CA ILE A 77 7.79 -12.13 6.73
C ILE A 77 6.46 -12.43 7.42
N THR A 78 6.14 -13.71 7.58
CA THR A 78 4.94 -14.16 8.29
C THR A 78 5.29 -14.63 9.70
N MET A 79 4.56 -14.10 10.68
CA MET A 79 4.76 -14.39 12.10
C MET A 79 3.49 -15.01 12.69
N ASN A 80 3.65 -15.96 13.59
CA ASN A 80 2.56 -16.58 14.34
C ASN A 80 2.47 -15.98 15.74
N ILE A 81 1.25 -15.85 16.25
CA ILE A 81 1.02 -15.48 17.64
C ILE A 81 1.66 -16.50 18.59
N THR A 82 2.26 -16.02 19.67
CA THR A 82 2.88 -16.86 20.71
C THR A 82 1.85 -17.43 21.67
N ASP A 83 0.88 -16.61 22.11
CA ASP A 83 -0.24 -17.05 22.93
C ASP A 83 -1.36 -17.66 22.07
N THR A 84 -1.43 -18.98 22.08
CA THR A 84 -2.45 -19.76 21.38
C THR A 84 -3.65 -20.11 22.26
N SER A 85 -3.68 -19.65 23.52
CA SER A 85 -4.75 -19.99 24.48
C SER A 85 -6.05 -19.23 24.22
N THR A 86 -5.96 -18.02 23.64
CA THR A 86 -7.08 -17.11 23.41
C THR A 86 -7.32 -16.81 21.94
N ASN A 87 -6.31 -17.00 21.09
CA ASN A 87 -6.33 -16.65 19.67
C ASN A 87 -5.85 -17.83 18.83
N PHE A 88 -6.75 -18.37 18.02
CA PHE A 88 -6.43 -19.44 17.07
C PHE A 88 -6.13 -18.80 15.72
N GLU A 89 -4.91 -18.99 15.23
CA GLU A 89 -4.50 -18.71 13.84
C GLU A 89 -4.41 -17.23 13.41
N THR A 90 -4.18 -16.30 14.35
CA THR A 90 -3.85 -14.92 13.97
C THR A 90 -2.37 -14.83 13.57
N ALA A 91 -2.12 -14.35 12.36
CA ALA A 91 -0.79 -14.09 11.84
C ALA A 91 -0.51 -12.59 11.79
N ALA A 92 0.73 -12.22 12.05
CA ALA A 92 1.26 -10.90 11.76
C ALA A 92 2.14 -10.94 10.52
N PHE A 93 2.19 -9.83 9.79
CA PHE A 93 3.03 -9.70 8.61
C PHE A 93 3.98 -8.52 8.75
N VAL A 94 5.23 -8.70 8.34
CA VAL A 94 6.25 -7.66 8.39
C VAL A 94 6.79 -7.38 7.00
N LEU A 95 6.51 -6.18 6.52
CA LEU A 95 7.07 -5.64 5.29
C LEU A 95 8.33 -4.83 5.60
N MET A 96 9.46 -5.24 5.06
CA MET A 96 10.69 -4.46 5.10
C MET A 96 10.78 -3.51 3.90
N ASP A 97 11.27 -2.29 4.11
CA ASP A 97 11.59 -1.43 2.99
C ASP A 97 12.84 -1.92 2.23
N LEU A 98 13.04 -1.41 1.01
CA LEU A 98 14.15 -1.83 0.15
C LEU A 98 15.53 -1.47 0.72
N THR A 99 15.60 -0.46 1.59
CA THR A 99 16.86 0.01 2.18
C THR A 99 17.11 -0.52 3.59
N LYS A 100 16.20 -1.34 4.12
CA LYS A 100 16.25 -1.86 5.50
C LYS A 100 16.34 -0.77 6.57
N GLN A 101 15.74 0.38 6.31
CA GLN A 101 15.60 1.50 7.25
C GLN A 101 14.26 1.48 7.98
N LYS A 102 13.24 0.83 7.43
CA LYS A 102 11.89 0.76 8.00
C LYS A 102 11.31 -0.63 7.92
N ALA A 103 10.51 -0.98 8.91
CA ALA A 103 9.61 -2.12 8.89
C ALA A 103 8.17 -1.63 9.08
N GLU A 104 7.23 -2.25 8.38
CA GLU A 104 5.81 -2.00 8.54
C GLU A 104 5.12 -3.28 9.01
N LEU A 105 4.47 -3.19 10.17
CA LEU A 105 3.75 -4.29 10.79
C LEU A 105 2.27 -4.25 10.40
N PHE A 106 1.72 -5.41 10.10
CA PHE A 106 0.29 -5.64 9.94
C PHE A 106 -0.12 -6.68 10.98
N ILE A 107 -0.67 -6.21 12.10
CA ILE A 107 -0.98 -7.00 13.30
C ILE A 107 -2.46 -6.83 13.67
N HIS A 108 -3.04 -7.78 14.40
CA HIS A 108 -4.46 -7.75 14.73
C HIS A 108 -4.82 -6.71 15.80
N GLU A 109 -3.86 -6.36 16.66
CA GLU A 109 -4.03 -5.44 17.78
C GLU A 109 -4.22 -3.99 17.33
N GLU A 110 -3.90 -3.68 16.07
CA GLU A 110 -3.88 -2.32 15.54
C GLU A 110 -4.80 -2.21 14.31
N ASP A 111 -5.64 -1.17 14.29
CA ASP A 111 -6.56 -0.90 13.17
C ASP A 111 -5.83 -0.48 11.88
N GLU A 112 -4.61 0.02 12.02
CA GLU A 112 -3.73 0.44 10.93
C GLU A 112 -2.36 -0.21 11.03
N SER A 113 -1.63 -0.22 9.92
CA SER A 113 -0.24 -0.67 9.94
C SER A 113 0.66 0.20 10.82
N VAL A 114 1.62 -0.43 11.49
CA VAL A 114 2.56 0.25 12.40
C VAL A 114 3.92 0.40 11.73
N LEU A 115 4.49 1.60 11.77
CA LEU A 115 5.84 1.84 11.27
C LEU A 115 6.88 1.73 12.39
N LEU A 116 7.97 1.03 12.09
CA LEU A 116 9.17 0.94 12.91
C LEU A 116 10.36 1.49 12.14
N ASP A 117 11.25 2.19 12.85
CA ASP A 117 12.53 2.65 12.31
C ASP A 117 13.65 1.68 12.70
N SER A 118 14.63 1.50 11.81
CA SER A 118 15.85 0.75 12.13
C SER A 118 16.63 1.48 13.22
N VAL A 119 16.86 0.79 14.33
CA VAL A 119 17.71 1.25 15.44
C VAL A 119 19.12 0.67 15.25
N THR A 120 19.18 -0.62 14.93
CA THR A 120 20.41 -1.34 14.58
C THR A 120 20.08 -2.35 13.46
N PRO A 121 21.07 -3.02 12.85
CA PRO A 121 20.81 -3.99 11.77
C PRO A 121 19.79 -5.09 12.11
N HIS A 122 19.64 -5.45 13.38
CA HIS A 122 18.76 -6.51 13.87
C HIS A 122 17.66 -6.02 14.83
N LEU A 123 17.43 -4.70 14.88
CA LEU A 123 16.42 -4.10 15.76
C LEU A 123 15.71 -2.97 15.03
N TYR A 124 14.39 -3.09 14.92
CA TYR A 124 13.48 -2.04 14.47
C TYR A 124 12.54 -1.71 15.61
N ALA A 125 12.29 -0.43 15.86
CA ALA A 125 11.43 -0.03 16.98
C ALA A 125 10.69 1.28 16.74
N ASN A 126 9.62 1.44 17.50
CA ASN A 126 9.02 2.73 17.82
C ASN A 126 8.77 2.78 19.34
N GLU A 127 7.90 3.66 19.82
CA GLU A 127 7.59 3.80 21.25
C GLU A 127 6.88 2.58 21.85
N GLN A 128 6.17 1.79 21.05
CA GLN A 128 5.29 0.71 21.50
C GLN A 128 5.81 -0.69 21.17
N TYR A 129 6.49 -0.85 20.04
CA TYR A 129 6.85 -2.15 19.48
C TYR A 129 8.34 -2.25 19.19
N ARG A 130 8.87 -3.47 19.36
CA ARG A 130 10.22 -3.84 18.97
C ARG A 130 10.17 -5.10 18.13
N LEU A 131 10.74 -5.03 16.93
CA LEU A 131 10.97 -6.15 16.05
C LEU A 131 12.46 -6.50 16.09
N ILE A 132 12.76 -7.71 16.53
CA ILE A 132 14.12 -8.17 16.84
C ILE A 132 14.44 -9.38 15.96
N GLU A 133 15.63 -9.40 15.36
CA GLU A 133 16.15 -10.56 14.64
C GLU A 133 17.25 -11.24 15.47
N GLU A 134 17.03 -12.46 15.89
CA GLU A 134 18.03 -13.28 16.58
C GLU A 134 18.11 -14.66 15.94
N ASN A 135 19.33 -15.13 15.65
CA ASN A 135 19.56 -16.43 15.01
C ASN A 135 18.77 -16.63 13.70
N HIS A 136 18.56 -15.55 12.92
CA HIS A 136 17.74 -15.54 11.71
C HIS A 136 16.25 -15.81 11.94
N CYS A 137 15.74 -15.56 13.14
CA CYS A 137 14.33 -15.62 13.48
C CYS A 137 13.86 -14.23 13.95
N TRP A 138 12.70 -13.80 13.47
CA TRP A 138 12.07 -12.56 13.92
C TRP A 138 11.16 -12.77 15.13
N SER A 139 11.21 -11.83 16.08
CA SER A 139 10.29 -11.74 17.21
C SER A 139 9.72 -10.32 17.33
N LEU A 140 8.41 -10.21 17.51
CA LEU A 140 7.72 -8.95 17.73
C LEU A 140 7.32 -8.85 19.21
N VAL A 141 7.81 -7.80 19.86
CA VAL A 141 7.67 -7.58 21.29
C VAL A 141 6.86 -6.31 21.55
N HIS A 142 5.90 -6.40 22.47
CA HIS A 142 5.12 -5.28 23.00
C HIS A 142 5.14 -5.33 24.53
N GLN A 143 5.44 -4.22 25.20
CA GLN A 143 5.47 -4.15 26.68
C GLN A 143 6.27 -5.29 27.37
N GLU A 144 7.41 -5.67 26.79
CA GLU A 144 8.29 -6.77 27.26
C GLU A 144 7.77 -8.20 27.03
N GLU A 145 6.58 -8.36 26.45
CA GLU A 145 6.02 -9.64 26.05
C GLU A 145 6.24 -9.90 24.55
N THR A 146 6.71 -11.10 24.19
CA THR A 146 6.79 -11.53 22.78
C THR A 146 5.40 -11.92 22.32
N LEU A 147 4.81 -11.12 21.42
CA LEU A 147 3.47 -11.35 20.88
C LEU A 147 3.48 -12.29 19.67
N TYR A 148 4.48 -12.14 18.80
CA TYR A 148 4.60 -12.94 17.57
C TYR A 148 6.03 -13.42 17.36
N GLU A 149 6.16 -14.61 16.77
CA GLU A 149 7.43 -15.18 16.33
C GLU A 149 7.34 -15.63 14.87
N GLU A 150 8.43 -15.49 14.13
CA GLU A 150 8.52 -16.00 12.77
C GLU A 150 8.20 -17.49 12.71
N LYS A 151 7.41 -17.86 11.71
CA LYS A 151 7.07 -19.25 11.46
C LYS A 151 8.34 -20.03 11.10
N LYS A 152 8.76 -20.93 11.99
CA LYS A 152 9.84 -21.91 11.75
C LYS A 152 9.49 -22.91 10.65
#